data_AF-A0A4Q3UT24-F1
#
_entry.id   AF-A0A4Q3UT24-F1
#
_cell.length_a   1.000
_cell.length_b   1.000
_cell.length_c   1.000
_cell.angle_alpha   90.00
_cell.angle_beta   90.00
_cell.angle_gamma   90.00
#
_symmetry.space_group_name_H-M   'P 1'
#
loop_
_entity.id
_entity.type
_entity.pdbx_description
1 polymer ?
#
loop_
_entity_poly.entity_id
_entity_poly.type
_entity_poly.pdbx_seq_one_letter_code
_entity_poly.pdbx_strand_id
1 'polypeptide(L)'
;MAKAQKVSKTIVPLHYSLRKVPELVPKSGYYVCFGDNEVRACTLLEVYQERRQVLIRIPGKNKDYSDHQLYWDEIGSTQEEAVRNTVTS
;
A
#
# COMPACT_ATOMS: atom_id res chain seq x y z
N MET A 1 -4.49 -1.73 -16.86
CA MET A 1 -4.41 -2.91 -15.97
C MET A 1 -3.40 -2.57 -14.88
N ALA A 2 -3.74 -2.62 -13.59
CA ALA A 2 -2.69 -2.59 -12.57
C ALA A 2 -2.11 -4.00 -12.45
N LYS A 3 -0.94 -4.18 -13.05
CA LYS A 3 -0.19 -5.43 -12.95
C LYS A 3 0.55 -5.39 -11.61
N ALA A 4 0.42 -6.44 -10.80
CA ALA A 4 1.29 -6.61 -9.65
C ALA A 4 2.74 -6.62 -10.15
N GLN A 5 3.59 -5.78 -9.56
CA GLN A 5 4.99 -5.69 -9.93
C GLN A 5 5.84 -6.35 -8.85
N LYS A 6 6.68 -7.30 -9.29
CA LYS A 6 7.62 -7.97 -8.42
C LYS A 6 8.80 -7.05 -8.15
N VAL A 7 9.07 -6.83 -6.87
CA VAL A 7 10.19 -6.00 -6.41
C VAL A 7 11.35 -6.91 -5.98
N SER A 8 12.58 -6.37 -5.92
CA SER A 8 13.76 -7.12 -5.49
C SER A 8 13.52 -7.83 -4.14
N LYS A 9 14.00 -9.08 -4.04
CA LYS A 9 13.96 -9.86 -2.80
C LYS A 9 14.91 -9.33 -1.72
N THR A 10 15.81 -8.40 -2.07
CA THR A 10 16.71 -7.75 -1.11
C THR A 10 16.00 -6.68 -0.29
N ILE A 11 14.82 -6.21 -0.72
CA ILE A 11 13.99 -5.29 0.04
C ILE A 11 13.14 -6.12 0.98
N VAL A 12 13.41 -5.95 2.27
CA VAL A 12 12.72 -6.66 3.34
C VAL A 12 11.73 -5.72 4.05
N PRO A 13 10.61 -6.25 4.56
CA PRO A 13 9.71 -5.49 5.40
C PRO A 13 10.40 -4.95 6.66
N LEU A 14 9.97 -3.77 7.10
CA LEU A 14 10.40 -3.16 8.34
C LEU A 14 9.40 -3.47 9.46
N HIS A 15 9.92 -3.55 10.68
CA HIS A 15 9.09 -3.51 11.88
C HIS A 15 8.22 -2.24 11.87
N TYR A 16 6.96 -2.33 12.28
CA TYR A 16 5.97 -1.25 12.14
C TYR A 16 6.44 0.09 12.73
N SER A 17 7.20 0.06 13.83
CA SER A 17 7.74 1.26 14.47
C SER A 17 8.79 2.01 13.64
N LEU A 18 9.33 1.38 12.60
CA LEU A 18 10.36 1.92 11.70
C LEU A 18 9.77 2.31 10.33
N ARG A 19 8.49 2.02 10.10
CA ARG A 19 7.83 2.32 8.83
C ARG A 19 7.62 3.82 8.70
N LYS A 20 7.75 4.31 7.47
CA LYS A 20 7.50 5.71 7.14
C LYS A 20 6.08 5.83 6.63
N VAL A 21 5.31 6.72 7.25
CA VAL A 21 4.00 7.14 6.73
C VAL A 21 4.25 8.10 5.56
N PRO A 22 3.76 7.80 4.34
CA PRO A 22 3.86 8.73 3.23
C PRO A 22 2.94 9.94 3.46
N GLU A 23 3.17 11.03 2.74
CA GLU A 23 2.21 12.14 2.72
C GLU A 23 0.88 11.66 2.14
N LEU A 24 -0.21 11.78 2.91
CA LEU A 24 -1.52 11.26 2.57
C LEU A 24 -2.37 12.31 1.84
N VAL A 25 -2.50 12.16 0.52
CA VAL A 25 -3.25 13.04 -0.36
C VAL A 25 -4.42 12.26 -0.97
N PRO A 26 -5.67 12.53 -0.57
CA PRO A 26 -6.84 11.86 -1.12
C PRO A 26 -6.90 11.96 -2.65
N LYS A 27 -7.40 10.89 -3.28
CA LYS A 27 -7.49 10.68 -4.74
C LYS A 27 -6.15 10.53 -5.47
N SER A 28 -5.02 10.50 -4.75
CA SER A 28 -3.70 10.26 -5.33
C SER A 28 -3.35 8.76 -5.42
N GLY A 29 -2.36 8.45 -6.25
CA GLY A 29 -1.84 7.09 -6.45
C GLY A 29 -0.78 6.71 -5.42
N TYR A 30 -0.87 5.47 -4.93
CA TYR A 30 0.03 4.86 -3.96
C TYR A 30 0.31 3.40 -4.32
N TYR A 31 1.12 2.75 -3.50
CA TYR A 31 1.48 1.34 -3.63
C TYR A 31 1.21 0.59 -2.32
N VAL A 32 0.81 -0.67 -2.45
CA VAL A 32 0.58 -1.59 -1.31
C VAL A 32 1.18 -2.95 -1.61
N CYS A 33 1.62 -3.67 -0.57
CA CYS A 33 2.14 -5.02 -0.63
C CYS A 33 1.51 -5.87 0.49
N PHE A 34 0.97 -7.05 0.16
CA PHE A 34 0.23 -7.93 1.09
C PHE A 34 1.01 -9.22 1.45
N GLY A 35 2.34 -9.17 1.43
CA GLY A 35 3.20 -10.35 1.45
C GLY A 35 3.62 -10.72 0.02
N ASP A 36 4.73 -11.45 -0.11
CA ASP A 36 5.28 -11.97 -1.39
C ASP A 36 6.04 -10.97 -2.29
N ASN A 37 6.41 -9.79 -1.79
CA ASN A 37 7.09 -8.73 -2.56
C ASN A 37 6.33 -8.37 -3.86
N GLU A 38 5.02 -8.60 -3.88
CA GLU A 38 4.13 -8.23 -4.97
C GLU A 38 3.45 -6.91 -4.65
N VAL A 39 3.92 -5.86 -5.32
CA VAL A 39 3.37 -4.53 -5.13
C VAL A 39 2.21 -4.29 -6.09
N ARG A 40 1.12 -3.73 -5.57
CA ARG A 40 -0.04 -3.31 -6.35
C ARG A 40 -0.17 -1.80 -6.28
N ALA A 41 -0.41 -1.18 -7.43
CA ALA A 41 -0.82 0.22 -7.48
C ALA A 41 -2.24 0.35 -6.92
N CYS A 42 -2.49 1.40 -6.15
CA CYS A 42 -3.78 1.69 -5.54
C CYS A 42 -4.06 3.20 -5.55
N THR A 43 -5.31 3.57 -5.35
CA THR A 43 -5.74 4.96 -5.18
C THR A 43 -6.18 5.17 -3.76
N LEU A 44 -5.67 6.20 -3.09
CA LEU A 44 -6.14 6.59 -1.77
C LEU A 44 -7.50 7.27 -1.90
N LEU A 45 -8.54 6.72 -1.30
CA LEU A 45 -9.89 7.29 -1.34
C LEU A 45 -10.13 8.23 -0.17
N GLU A 46 -9.89 7.75 1.05
CA GLU A 46 -10.18 8.46 2.29
C GLU A 46 -9.10 8.25 3.34
N VAL A 47 -8.97 9.22 4.25
CA VAL A 47 -8.03 9.20 5.38
C VAL A 47 -8.82 9.37 6.67
N TYR A 48 -8.73 8.39 7.56
CA TYR A 48 -9.38 8.39 8.87
C TYR A 48 -8.36 8.72 9.98
N GLN A 49 -8.31 10.01 10.38
CA GLN A 49 -7.36 10.53 11.38
C GLN A 49 -7.42 9.82 12.73
N GLU A 50 -8.62 9.65 13.27
CA GLU A 50 -8.84 9.07 14.61
C GLU A 50 -8.32 7.62 14.73
N ARG A 51 -8.31 6.86 13.64
CA ARG A 51 -7.95 5.44 13.62
C ARG A 51 -6.59 5.16 13.01
N ARG A 52 -5.90 6.21 12.53
CA ARG A 52 -4.67 6.10 11.73
C ARG A 52 -4.82 5.12 10.55
N GLN A 53 -5.99 5.16 9.91
CA GLN A 53 -6.35 4.27 8.81
C GLN A 53 -6.64 5.03 7.51
N VAL A 54 -6.44 4.34 6.39
CA VAL A 54 -6.72 4.81 5.04
C VAL A 54 -7.62 3.82 4.33
N LEU A 55 -8.54 4.34 3.51
CA LEU A 55 -9.28 3.54 2.55
C LEU A 55 -8.59 3.64 1.21
N ILE A 56 -8.10 2.52 0.68
CA ILE A 56 -7.51 2.45 -0.65
C ILE A 56 -8.36 1.62 -1.59
N ARG A 57 -8.25 1.90 -2.88
CA ARG A 57 -8.85 1.14 -3.97
C ARG A 57 -7.77 0.53 -4.85
N ILE A 58 -7.83 -0.79 -5.02
CA ILE A 58 -6.95 -1.52 -5.93
C ILE A 58 -7.77 -1.90 -7.15
N PRO A 59 -7.37 -1.49 -8.37
CA PRO A 59 -8.04 -1.92 -9.59
C PRO A 59 -7.77 -3.41 -9.86
N GLY A 60 -8.84 -4.16 -10.05
CA GLY A 60 -8.85 -5.57 -10.41
C GLY A 60 -8.84 -5.82 -11.92
N LYS A 61 -9.11 -7.06 -12.31
CA LYS A 61 -9.33 -7.43 -13.72
C LYS A 61 -10.75 -7.00 -14.16
N ASN A 62 -10.96 -6.75 -15.45
CA ASN A 62 -12.29 -6.49 -16.04
C ASN A 62 -13.12 -5.33 -15.43
N LYS A 63 -12.47 -4.23 -15.01
CA LYS A 63 -13.11 -3.07 -14.36
C LYS A 63 -13.65 -3.34 -12.96
N ASP A 64 -13.32 -4.48 -12.35
CA ASP A 64 -13.56 -4.68 -10.94
C ASP A 64 -12.58 -3.86 -10.09
N TYR A 65 -12.99 -3.52 -8.87
CA TYR A 65 -12.17 -2.84 -7.89
C TYR A 65 -12.33 -3.54 -6.54
N SER A 66 -11.26 -3.58 -5.76
CA SER A 66 -11.31 -4.02 -4.37
C SER A 66 -10.88 -2.89 -3.47
N ASP A 67 -11.71 -2.55 -2.50
CA ASP A 67 -11.43 -1.54 -1.50
C ASP A 67 -10.88 -2.21 -0.23
N HIS A 68 -9.84 -1.61 0.35
CA HIS A 68 -9.15 -2.13 1.53
C HIS A 68 -8.92 -1.02 2.54
N GLN A 69 -9.14 -1.32 3.81
CA GLN A 69 -8.84 -0.42 4.92
C GLN A 69 -7.54 -0.87 5.58
N LEU A 70 -6.55 0.01 5.57
CA LEU A 70 -5.18 -0.27 6.03
C LEU A 70 -4.72 0.80 7.00
N TYR A 71 -3.67 0.53 7.77
CA TYR A 71 -2.98 1.59 8.51
C TYR A 71 -2.16 2.47 7.57
N TRP A 72 -1.93 3.72 7.99
CA TRP A 72 -1.20 4.71 7.20
C TRP A 72 0.21 4.29 6.81
N ASP A 73 0.83 3.47 7.66
CA ASP A 73 2.18 2.94 7.49
C ASP A 73 2.21 1.60 6.75
N GLU A 74 1.09 1.15 6.17
CA GLU A 74 1.00 -0.07 5.34
C GLU A 74 0.96 0.23 3.83
N ILE A 75 0.97 1.51 3.47
CA ILE A 75 1.05 1.97 2.08
C ILE A 75 2.36 2.74 1.84
N GLY A 76 2.83 2.75 0.59
CA GLY A 76 4.03 3.46 0.18
C GLY A 76 3.75 4.46 -0.95
N SER A 77 4.51 5.56 -0.98
CA SER A 77 4.53 6.46 -2.15
C SER A 77 5.34 5.85 -3.30
N THR A 78 6.21 4.88 -2.99
CA THR A 78 6.98 4.08 -3.96
C THR A 78 6.75 2.59 -3.75
N GLN A 79 7.13 1.78 -4.75
CA GLN A 79 7.05 0.32 -4.65
C GLN A 79 7.95 -0.22 -3.54
N GLU A 80 9.15 0.35 -3.37
CA GLU A 80 10.08 -0.06 -2.31
C GLU A 80 9.52 0.24 -0.92
N GLU A 81 8.91 1.42 -0.75
CA GLU A 81 8.22 1.78 0.49
C GLU A 81 7.07 0.82 0.76
N ALA A 82 6.26 0.46 -0.24
CA ALA A 82 5.19 -0.51 -0.06
C ALA A 82 5.71 -1.88 0.40
N VAL A 83 6.85 -2.35 -0.11
CA VAL A 83 7.47 -3.60 0.36
C VAL A 83 7.98 -3.45 1.79
N ARG A 84 8.65 -2.35 2.12
CA ARG A 84 9.09 -2.05 3.50
C ARG A 84 7.92 -1.96 4.48
N ASN A 85 6.79 -1.47 4.00
CA ASN A 85 5.56 -1.27 4.76
C ASN A 85 4.64 -2.51 4.75
N THR A 86 5.08 -3.62 4.15
CA THR A 86 4.32 -4.88 4.12
C THR A 86 3.98 -5.36 5.52
N VAL A 87 2.75 -5.85 5.68
CA VAL A 87 2.32 -6.59 6.87
C VAL A 87 3.08 -7.92 6.93
N THR A 88 4.06 -8.00 7.82
CA THR A 88 4.66 -9.28 8.20
C THR A 88 3.80 -9.90 9.29
N SER A 89 3.22 -11.07 9.04
CA SER A 89 2.69 -11.94 10.09
C SER A 89 3.82 -12.49 10.96
#